data_AF-A0A6H0KQA1-F1
#
_entry.id   AF-A0A6H0KQA1-F1
#
_cell.length_a   1.000
_cell.length_b   1.000
_cell.length_c   1.000
_cell.angle_alpha   90.00
_cell.angle_beta   90.00
_cell.angle_gamma   90.00
#
_symmetry.space_group_name_H-M   'P 1'
#
loop_
_entity.id
_entity.type
_entity.pdbx_description
1 polymer ?
#
loop_
_entity_poly.entity_id
_entity_poly.type
_entity_poly.pdbx_seq_one_letter_code
_entity_poly.pdbx_strand_id
1 'polypeptide(L)'
;MKYLIKIALGLFVYMVAIAACKDDDDSGIAGFAIDKEDITMGADGGTDVVTVSSGGEWTASSSEPWVSISPASGSGVTECAIAIDSTLIKGMRTAEIRFTPRGQAPGVMTVHQTGYGKMIHIEKKDIEIESSAKYEERHFDVTVTTNVAFQMSVEYVNPDNTGWIILPTKTTVDLDRGSRPRTTKIRVDWMMNPDFDTRVAKINFLPQKTEDELEQPVSMTVTQKAAPKIEDNRTGDSLTLLTIRERMGAGNNWDPSENMRNWEDVVLWEEGDKGLPDDKAVGRIRSVNFTLFDTKESIPQEVHYLTYVESLYFFSNTNTATKSIKLENDVCGLKYLKKLTVSAYGLTEITDDLAEKLGNQLELLDISSNNFDLIPDILTKENFPVLKILDLRTNRRMVLTDLREKDNATKYPNGIGMFFNTEKDPSLRRLLLWDTLEELRLSYNYMEGTIPDFKVGEDGVTGYTDEDIEVFGDTIQYLYDHPEIPKILPKARVLSLNLNFFTGKLPDWLLYHPHLIEWNPEVLIFNQETGIDTEGKKARFDNEPATLDYYYDAFPKFRKKYQTKK
;
A
#
# COMPACT_ATOMS: atom_id res chain seq x y z
N MET A 1 -6.28 34.21 -21.24
CA MET A 1 -7.15 35.03 -22.12
C MET A 1 -6.76 36.48 -21.95
N LYS A 2 -6.60 37.19 -23.08
CA LYS A 2 -6.07 38.55 -23.20
C LYS A 2 -7.14 39.60 -22.95
N TYR A 3 -6.88 40.55 -22.05
CA TYR A 3 -7.40 41.94 -22.06
C TYR A 3 -6.29 42.79 -21.41
N LEU A 4 -5.33 43.38 -22.13
CA LEU A 4 -5.39 44.60 -22.95
C LEU A 4 -6.09 45.78 -22.24
N ILE A 5 -5.34 46.52 -21.42
CA ILE A 5 -5.50 47.97 -21.29
C ILE A 5 -4.26 48.62 -21.90
N LYS A 6 -4.49 49.33 -23.00
CA LYS A 6 -3.53 50.19 -23.69
C LYS A 6 -3.48 51.52 -22.95
N ILE A 7 -2.29 51.97 -22.54
CA ILE A 7 -1.97 53.40 -22.52
C ILE A 7 -0.71 53.56 -23.38
N ALA A 8 -0.84 54.40 -24.39
CA ALA A 8 0.16 54.67 -25.39
C ALA A 8 1.22 55.62 -24.81
N LEU A 9 2.49 55.23 -24.92
CA LEU A 9 3.62 56.16 -24.90
C LEU A 9 4.41 55.89 -26.18
N GLY A 10 4.06 56.65 -27.21
CA GLY A 10 4.91 56.80 -28.38
C GLY A 10 5.90 57.92 -28.09
N LEU A 11 7.18 57.65 -28.25
CA LEU A 11 8.14 58.66 -28.68
C LEU A 11 9.30 57.99 -29.41
N PHE A 12 9.46 58.45 -30.65
CA PHE A 12 10.42 58.02 -31.65
C PHE A 12 11.86 58.20 -31.14
N VAL A 13 12.65 57.14 -31.24
CA VAL A 13 14.12 57.23 -31.23
C VAL A 13 14.56 57.71 -32.61
N TYR A 14 15.02 58.95 -32.72
CA TYR A 14 15.82 59.41 -33.85
C TYR A 14 17.25 59.63 -33.34
N MET A 15 18.14 58.68 -33.66
CA MET A 15 19.58 58.92 -33.57
C MET A 15 19.98 59.85 -34.71
N VAL A 16 20.36 61.09 -34.39
CA VAL A 16 21.21 61.91 -35.25
C VAL A 16 22.51 62.12 -34.51
N ALA A 17 23.56 61.46 -34.99
CA ALA A 17 24.92 61.77 -34.62
C ALA A 17 25.31 63.11 -35.27
N ILE A 18 25.53 64.14 -34.44
CA ILE A 18 26.29 65.32 -34.84
C ILE A 18 27.42 65.49 -33.84
N ALA A 19 28.63 65.16 -34.29
CA ALA A 19 29.85 65.59 -33.65
C ALA A 19 30.04 67.08 -33.94
N ALA A 20 30.04 67.89 -32.89
CA ALA A 20 30.58 69.25 -32.92
C ALA A 20 31.05 69.64 -31.50
N CYS A 21 32.35 69.52 -31.26
CA CYS A 21 32.99 70.27 -30.19
C CYS A 21 32.95 71.76 -30.55
N LYS A 22 32.35 72.57 -29.68
CA LYS A 22 32.77 73.95 -29.44
C LYS A 22 32.25 74.44 -28.10
N ASP A 23 33.21 74.66 -27.21
CA ASP A 23 33.34 75.62 -26.11
C ASP A 23 32.08 76.23 -25.48
N ASP A 24 31.95 75.95 -24.18
CA ASP A 24 31.44 76.80 -23.09
C ASP A 24 30.51 77.95 -23.49
N ASP A 25 29.22 77.66 -23.47
CA ASP A 25 28.26 78.56 -22.84
C ASP A 25 27.70 77.82 -21.61
N ASP A 26 28.07 78.33 -20.45
CA ASP A 26 27.59 77.95 -19.13
C ASP A 26 26.08 78.28 -19.05
N SER A 27 25.24 77.46 -19.68
CA SER A 27 23.83 77.36 -19.28
C SER A 27 23.79 76.55 -17.98
N GLY A 28 24.36 77.13 -16.92
CA GLY A 28 24.32 76.55 -15.59
C GLY A 28 22.89 76.13 -15.29
N ILE A 29 22.70 74.88 -14.85
CA ILE A 29 21.38 74.37 -14.48
C ILE A 29 20.80 75.32 -13.43
N ALA A 30 19.86 76.17 -13.84
CA ALA A 30 19.27 77.16 -12.96
C ALA A 30 18.17 76.47 -12.14
N GLY A 31 18.57 75.92 -10.98
CA GLY A 31 17.65 75.32 -10.02
C GLY A 31 17.90 73.83 -9.77
N PHE A 32 16.86 73.15 -9.29
CA PHE A 32 16.86 71.73 -8.95
C PHE A 32 15.59 71.09 -9.54
N ALA A 33 15.74 69.98 -10.26
CA ALA A 33 14.65 69.22 -10.85
C ALA A 33 14.91 67.71 -10.81
N ILE A 34 13.84 66.95 -10.67
CA ILE A 34 13.81 65.49 -10.78
C ILE A 34 12.86 65.16 -11.94
N ASP A 35 13.21 64.19 -12.79
CA ASP A 35 12.42 63.83 -13.97
C ASP A 35 11.17 62.98 -13.67
N LYS A 36 11.05 62.47 -12.44
CA LYS A 36 9.92 61.67 -11.96
C LYS A 36 9.39 62.18 -10.62
N GLU A 37 8.07 62.27 -10.50
CA GLU A 37 7.38 62.61 -9.24
C GLU A 37 7.04 61.34 -8.42
N ASP A 38 6.87 60.20 -9.09
CA ASP A 38 6.63 58.92 -8.45
C ASP A 38 7.24 57.71 -9.20
N ILE A 39 7.43 56.62 -8.46
CA ILE A 39 7.72 55.28 -8.99
C ILE A 39 6.69 54.32 -8.43
N THR A 40 6.02 53.56 -9.30
CA THR A 40 5.13 52.47 -8.89
C THR A 40 5.74 51.11 -9.26
N MET A 41 5.91 50.22 -8.28
CA MET A 41 6.55 48.91 -8.43
C MET A 41 5.67 47.77 -7.92
N GLY A 42 5.81 46.60 -8.55
CA GLY A 42 5.18 45.35 -8.11
C GLY A 42 5.72 44.83 -6.78
N ALA A 43 5.05 43.83 -6.22
CA ALA A 43 5.40 43.21 -4.94
C ALA A 43 6.81 42.59 -4.90
N ASP A 44 7.33 42.13 -6.05
CA ASP A 44 8.69 41.60 -6.17
C ASP A 44 9.79 42.68 -6.01
N GLY A 45 9.42 43.96 -6.14
CA GLY A 45 10.40 45.05 -6.19
C GLY A 45 11.13 45.11 -7.54
N GLY A 46 12.28 45.78 -7.56
CA GLY A 46 13.05 45.98 -8.77
C GLY A 46 13.92 47.23 -8.71
N THR A 47 14.43 47.65 -9.86
CA THR A 47 15.22 48.89 -9.98
C THR A 47 14.60 49.77 -11.05
N ASP A 48 14.48 51.07 -10.76
CA ASP A 48 14.12 52.10 -11.74
C ASP A 48 15.17 53.22 -11.71
N VAL A 49 15.28 53.99 -12.80
CA VAL A 49 16.26 55.07 -12.94
C VAL A 49 15.56 56.42 -12.86
N VAL A 50 16.15 57.35 -12.11
CA VAL A 50 15.68 58.73 -11.93
C VAL A 50 16.80 59.69 -12.30
N THR A 51 16.51 60.68 -13.14
CA THR A 51 17.47 61.70 -13.53
C THR A 51 17.31 62.93 -12.64
N VAL A 52 18.38 63.29 -11.92
CA VAL A 52 18.44 64.49 -11.08
C VAL A 52 19.25 65.56 -11.80
N SER A 53 18.69 66.75 -11.98
CA SER A 53 19.36 67.91 -12.57
C SER A 53 19.49 69.02 -11.53
N SER A 54 20.72 69.39 -11.17
CA SER A 54 20.99 70.39 -10.12
C SER A 54 22.13 71.32 -10.48
N GLY A 55 21.93 72.64 -10.29
CA GLY A 55 22.98 73.65 -10.38
C GLY A 55 24.02 73.63 -9.26
N GLY A 56 23.85 72.77 -8.25
CA GLY A 56 24.79 72.60 -7.14
C GLY A 56 24.78 71.18 -6.55
N GLU A 57 25.61 70.94 -5.54
CA GLU A 57 25.66 69.65 -4.84
C GLU A 57 24.32 69.31 -4.15
N TRP A 58 23.95 68.05 -4.17
CA TRP A 58 22.75 67.52 -3.52
C TRP A 58 23.03 66.17 -2.84
N THR A 59 22.19 65.83 -1.87
CA THR A 59 22.16 64.51 -1.21
C THR A 59 20.75 63.92 -1.25
N ALA A 60 20.64 62.60 -1.32
CA ALA A 60 19.37 61.87 -1.33
C ALA A 60 19.26 60.96 -0.10
N SER A 61 18.05 60.88 0.47
CA SER A 61 17.73 59.97 1.57
C SER A 61 16.35 59.38 1.36
N SER A 62 16.19 58.07 1.64
CA SER A 62 14.89 57.41 1.72
C SER A 62 14.31 57.53 3.12
N SER A 63 13.00 57.70 3.24
CA SER A 63 12.27 57.60 4.52
C SER A 63 12.22 56.17 5.06
N GLU A 64 12.43 55.17 4.21
CA GLU A 64 12.26 53.76 4.53
C GLU A 64 13.44 52.89 4.06
N PRO A 65 13.81 51.84 4.82
CA PRO A 65 15.00 51.04 4.56
C PRO A 65 14.90 50.10 3.34
N TRP A 66 13.69 49.88 2.80
CA TRP A 66 13.44 49.01 1.64
C TRP A 66 13.59 49.73 0.28
N VAL A 67 13.97 51.02 0.29
CA VAL A 67 14.35 51.79 -0.90
C VAL A 67 15.78 52.29 -0.73
N SER A 68 16.62 52.01 -1.72
CA SER A 68 18.01 52.47 -1.76
C SER A 68 18.27 53.29 -3.03
N ILE A 69 19.14 54.29 -2.91
CA ILE A 69 19.47 55.24 -3.98
C ILE A 69 20.97 55.15 -4.28
N SER A 70 21.36 55.01 -5.54
CA SER A 70 22.76 54.99 -5.96
C SER A 70 22.99 55.76 -7.26
N PRO A 71 23.83 56.83 -7.26
CA PRO A 71 24.49 57.41 -6.10
C PRO A 71 23.52 58.20 -5.21
N ALA A 72 23.74 58.20 -3.88
CA ALA A 72 22.94 58.96 -2.93
C ALA A 72 23.38 60.44 -2.78
N SER A 73 24.29 60.90 -3.62
CA SER A 73 24.73 62.30 -3.71
C SER A 73 25.29 62.57 -5.11
N GLY A 74 25.28 63.83 -5.52
CA GLY A 74 25.79 64.22 -6.83
C GLY A 74 25.74 65.73 -7.08
N SER A 75 26.05 66.11 -8.32
CA SER A 75 25.95 67.47 -8.83
C SER A 75 25.74 67.42 -10.36
N GLY A 76 25.22 68.48 -10.95
CA GLY A 76 24.89 68.50 -12.38
C GLY A 76 23.73 67.56 -12.72
N VAL A 77 23.78 66.96 -13.91
CA VAL A 77 22.84 65.91 -14.33
C VAL A 77 23.38 64.55 -13.90
N THR A 78 22.64 63.82 -13.08
CA THR A 78 23.04 62.50 -12.56
C THR A 78 21.88 61.51 -12.65
N GLU A 79 22.12 60.33 -13.22
CA GLU A 79 21.20 59.20 -13.17
C GLU A 79 21.38 58.45 -11.85
N CYS A 80 20.28 58.31 -11.11
CA CYS A 80 20.22 57.60 -9.84
C CYS A 80 19.41 56.31 -10.03
N ALA A 81 20.02 55.17 -9.72
CA ALA A 81 19.32 53.90 -9.62
C ALA A 81 18.58 53.83 -8.27
N ILE A 82 17.26 53.65 -8.33
CA ILE A 82 16.37 53.45 -7.19
C ILE A 82 16.07 51.97 -7.10
N ALA A 83 16.69 51.27 -6.15
CA ALA A 83 16.44 49.84 -5.92
C ALA A 83 15.42 49.66 -4.78
N ILE A 84 14.37 48.91 -5.08
CA ILE A 84 13.20 48.66 -4.23
C ILE A 84 13.17 47.17 -3.87
N ASP A 85 13.25 46.85 -2.58
CA ASP A 85 13.20 45.46 -2.11
C ASP A 85 11.80 44.85 -2.28
N SER A 86 11.71 43.53 -2.40
CA SER A 86 10.44 42.80 -2.37
C SER A 86 9.65 43.08 -1.09
N THR A 87 8.34 43.27 -1.21
CA THR A 87 7.46 43.51 -0.05
C THR A 87 7.22 42.25 0.79
N LEU A 88 6.90 42.45 2.06
CA LEU A 88 6.46 41.38 2.98
C LEU A 88 5.00 41.54 3.42
N ILE A 89 4.29 42.57 2.92
CA ILE A 89 2.93 42.92 3.35
C ILE A 89 1.89 42.72 2.24
N LYS A 90 0.62 42.57 2.64
CA LYS A 90 -0.55 42.34 1.74
C LYS A 90 -1.03 43.63 1.05
N GLY A 91 -0.70 44.80 1.60
CA GLY A 91 -1.15 46.10 1.12
C GLY A 91 -0.06 46.92 0.42
N MET A 92 -0.44 48.08 -0.10
CA MET A 92 0.51 49.05 -0.65
C MET A 92 1.34 49.67 0.49
N ARG A 93 2.65 49.78 0.29
CA ARG A 93 3.54 50.61 1.13
C ARG A 93 4.11 51.75 0.32
N THR A 94 4.40 52.85 0.99
CA THR A 94 4.93 54.07 0.39
C THR A 94 6.20 54.51 1.10
N ALA A 95 7.16 55.02 0.34
CA ALA A 95 8.34 55.70 0.86
C ALA A 95 8.53 57.04 0.16
N GLU A 96 9.13 58.00 0.83
CA GLU A 96 9.54 59.26 0.23
C GLU A 96 11.05 59.26 0.03
N ILE A 97 11.48 59.64 -1.17
CA ILE A 97 12.88 59.95 -1.45
C ILE A 97 13.02 61.47 -1.45
N ARG A 98 13.81 61.97 -0.51
CA ARG A 98 14.10 63.40 -0.36
C ARG A 98 15.47 63.71 -0.95
N PHE A 99 15.49 64.53 -1.99
CA PHE A 99 16.70 65.10 -2.57
C PHE A 99 16.89 66.53 -2.05
N THR A 100 18.03 66.80 -1.43
CA THR A 100 18.33 68.07 -0.75
C THR A 100 19.47 68.79 -1.47
N PRO A 101 19.15 69.65 -2.47
CA PRO A 101 20.13 70.56 -3.07
C PRO A 101 20.59 71.64 -2.09
N ARG A 102 21.87 72.01 -2.17
CA ARG A 102 22.45 73.05 -1.29
C ARG A 102 21.80 74.42 -1.55
N GLY A 103 21.16 74.97 -0.52
CA GLY A 103 20.59 76.33 -0.56
C GLY A 103 19.27 76.48 -1.32
N GLN A 104 18.64 75.36 -1.73
CA GLN A 104 17.34 75.33 -2.40
C GLN A 104 16.35 74.45 -1.61
N ALA A 105 15.06 74.54 -1.94
CA ALA A 105 14.05 73.68 -1.34
C ALA A 105 14.28 72.20 -1.76
N PRO A 106 14.07 71.22 -0.86
CA PRO A 106 14.17 69.81 -1.21
C PRO A 106 13.14 69.41 -2.27
N GLY A 107 13.54 68.59 -3.23
CA GLY A 107 12.60 67.83 -4.06
C GLY A 107 12.24 66.52 -3.39
N VAL A 108 10.96 66.15 -3.47
CA VAL A 108 10.44 64.91 -2.88
C VAL A 108 9.78 64.11 -3.99
N MET A 109 10.11 62.83 -4.05
CA MET A 109 9.51 61.84 -4.94
C MET A 109 8.91 60.71 -4.09
N THR A 110 7.77 60.16 -4.51
CA THR A 110 7.11 59.07 -3.79
C THR A 110 7.31 57.73 -4.48
N VAL A 111 7.69 56.71 -3.71
CA VAL A 111 7.75 55.32 -4.19
C VAL A 111 6.53 54.58 -3.66
N HIS A 112 5.71 54.03 -4.57
CA HIS A 112 4.58 53.17 -4.27
C HIS A 112 4.93 51.72 -4.60
N GLN A 113 4.82 50.81 -3.64
CA GLN A 113 4.98 49.38 -3.90
C GLN A 113 3.72 48.61 -3.50
N THR A 114 3.17 47.84 -4.43
CA THR A 114 2.03 46.95 -4.15
C THR A 114 2.43 45.78 -3.25
N GLY A 115 1.51 45.26 -2.46
CA GLY A 115 1.68 44.05 -1.64
C GLY A 115 1.46 42.74 -2.42
N TYR A 116 1.83 41.60 -1.84
CA TYR A 116 1.42 40.29 -2.38
C TYR A 116 -0.05 40.01 -2.03
N GLY A 117 -0.88 39.80 -3.04
CA GLY A 117 -2.23 39.25 -2.88
C GLY A 117 -2.19 37.81 -2.35
N LYS A 118 -3.31 37.31 -1.81
CA LYS A 118 -3.41 35.91 -1.39
C LYS A 118 -3.42 35.01 -2.61
N MET A 119 -2.49 34.05 -2.66
CA MET A 119 -2.31 33.21 -3.85
C MET A 119 -1.88 31.80 -3.49
N ILE A 120 -2.35 30.87 -4.31
CA ILE A 120 -1.78 29.54 -4.50
C ILE A 120 -1.47 29.45 -5.99
N HIS A 121 -0.26 29.04 -6.34
CA HIS A 121 0.14 28.79 -7.70
C HIS A 121 0.71 27.38 -7.79
N ILE A 122 0.32 26.66 -8.84
CA ILE A 122 0.85 25.35 -9.19
C ILE A 122 1.55 25.45 -10.53
N GLU A 123 2.73 24.84 -10.63
CA GLU A 123 3.57 24.92 -11.84
C GLU A 123 2.92 24.17 -13.02
N LYS A 124 2.34 22.99 -12.76
CA LYS A 124 1.65 22.16 -13.75
C LYS A 124 0.18 22.00 -13.37
N LYS A 125 -0.70 22.25 -14.34
CA LYS A 125 -2.15 22.11 -14.18
C LYS A 125 -2.69 20.76 -14.65
N ASP A 126 -1.93 20.02 -15.45
CA ASP A 126 -2.33 18.73 -15.98
C ASP A 126 -1.15 17.78 -15.93
N ILE A 127 -1.40 16.54 -15.53
CA ILE A 127 -0.42 15.44 -15.55
C ILE A 127 -1.09 14.17 -16.08
N GLU A 128 -0.33 13.43 -16.87
CA GLU A 128 -0.67 12.08 -17.31
C GLU A 128 0.24 11.08 -16.59
N ILE A 129 -0.35 10.02 -16.05
CA ILE A 129 0.36 8.92 -15.38
C ILE A 129 -0.01 7.58 -16.02
N GLU A 130 0.90 6.61 -15.93
CA GLU A 130 0.68 5.26 -16.46
C GLU A 130 -0.39 4.49 -15.67
N SER A 131 -0.97 3.46 -16.28
CA SER A 131 -1.94 2.57 -15.63
C SER A 131 -1.31 1.83 -14.43
N SER A 132 -0.02 1.52 -14.54
CA SER A 132 0.74 0.75 -13.55
C SER A 132 2.19 1.19 -13.47
N ALA A 133 2.78 1.00 -12.28
CA ALA A 133 4.22 1.09 -12.02
C ALA A 133 4.53 0.30 -10.73
N LYS A 134 5.80 0.05 -10.42
CA LYS A 134 6.19 -0.56 -9.13
C LYS A 134 5.69 0.31 -7.98
N TYR A 135 5.25 -0.29 -6.86
CA TYR A 135 4.61 0.43 -5.76
C TYR A 135 5.36 1.71 -5.32
N GLU A 136 6.68 1.61 -5.11
CA GLU A 136 7.51 2.75 -4.66
C GLU A 136 7.66 3.87 -5.71
N GLU A 137 7.40 3.57 -6.98
CA GLU A 137 7.44 4.51 -8.11
C GLU A 137 6.07 5.19 -8.35
N ARG A 138 5.01 4.78 -7.66
CA ARG A 138 3.65 5.30 -7.87
C ARG A 138 3.41 6.63 -7.17
N HIS A 139 4.18 7.65 -7.57
CA HIS A 139 4.05 9.01 -7.06
C HIS A 139 4.44 10.06 -8.08
N PHE A 140 4.01 11.30 -7.85
CA PHE A 140 4.52 12.48 -8.55
C PHE A 140 4.61 13.68 -7.60
N ASP A 141 5.48 14.63 -7.93
CA ASP A 141 5.63 15.86 -7.16
C ASP A 141 4.83 17.00 -7.79
N VAL A 142 4.09 17.73 -6.96
CA VAL A 142 3.45 19.00 -7.31
C VAL A 142 4.25 20.16 -6.74
N THR A 143 4.80 21.02 -7.59
CA THR A 143 5.42 22.28 -7.17
C THR A 143 4.33 23.31 -6.88
N VAL A 144 4.25 23.75 -5.62
CA VAL A 144 3.27 24.75 -5.15
C VAL A 144 3.99 25.98 -4.62
N THR A 145 3.61 27.16 -5.12
CA THR A 145 4.03 28.47 -4.60
C THR A 145 2.84 29.16 -3.95
N THR A 146 2.91 29.42 -2.64
CA THR A 146 1.77 29.97 -1.88
C THR A 146 2.20 30.94 -0.79
N ASN A 147 1.34 31.89 -0.43
CA ASN A 147 1.42 32.69 0.80
C ASN A 147 0.21 32.48 1.74
N VAL A 148 -0.58 31.44 1.48
CA VAL A 148 -1.72 31.01 2.29
C VAL A 148 -1.55 29.58 2.74
N ALA A 149 -2.05 29.27 3.93
CA ALA A 149 -2.22 27.89 4.35
C ALA A 149 -3.37 27.29 3.54
N PHE A 150 -3.17 26.08 3.02
CA PHE A 150 -4.15 25.42 2.17
C PHE A 150 -4.31 23.94 2.55
N GLN A 151 -5.40 23.36 2.09
CA GLN A 151 -5.68 21.94 2.13
C GLN A 151 -5.91 21.45 0.70
N MET A 152 -5.67 20.16 0.49
CA MET A 152 -5.91 19.51 -0.80
C MET A 152 -7.13 18.60 -0.68
N SER A 153 -7.95 18.57 -1.72
CA SER A 153 -9.05 17.61 -1.85
C SER A 153 -9.08 17.03 -3.25
N VAL A 154 -9.59 15.80 -3.39
CA VAL A 154 -9.72 15.13 -4.69
C VAL A 154 -11.19 15.08 -5.08
N GLU A 155 -11.48 15.48 -6.30
CA GLU A 155 -12.76 15.32 -6.97
C GLU A 155 -12.58 14.32 -8.11
N TYR A 156 -13.28 13.19 -8.07
CA TYR A 156 -13.20 12.16 -9.10
C TYR A 156 -14.26 12.39 -10.17
N VAL A 157 -13.87 12.29 -11.44
CA VAL A 157 -14.82 12.46 -12.55
C VAL A 157 -15.85 11.32 -12.59
N ASN A 158 -15.43 10.10 -12.23
CA ASN A 158 -16.34 8.97 -12.03
C ASN A 158 -16.53 8.76 -10.51
N PRO A 159 -17.74 8.94 -9.96
CA PRO A 159 -18.00 8.78 -8.52
C PRO A 159 -17.88 7.33 -8.04
N ASP A 160 -17.90 6.35 -8.94
CA ASP A 160 -17.73 4.93 -8.60
C ASP A 160 -16.25 4.51 -8.61
N ASN A 161 -15.34 5.36 -9.13
CA ASN A 161 -13.90 5.10 -9.22
C ASN A 161 -13.12 6.15 -8.43
N THR A 162 -13.02 5.93 -7.11
CA THR A 162 -12.45 6.86 -6.15
C THR A 162 -11.28 6.23 -5.38
N GLY A 163 -10.59 7.03 -4.54
CA GLY A 163 -9.55 6.54 -3.63
C GLY A 163 -8.19 6.23 -4.26
N TRP A 164 -8.02 6.44 -5.57
CA TRP A 164 -6.77 6.12 -6.26
C TRP A 164 -5.74 7.25 -6.29
N ILE A 165 -6.09 8.46 -5.85
CA ILE A 165 -5.15 9.52 -5.52
C ILE A 165 -4.99 9.59 -4.00
N ILE A 166 -3.76 9.45 -3.53
CA ILE A 166 -3.42 9.48 -2.11
C ILE A 166 -2.71 10.80 -1.82
N LEU A 167 -3.41 11.70 -1.13
CA LEU A 167 -2.87 12.97 -0.70
C LEU A 167 -2.08 12.82 0.60
N PRO A 168 -1.00 13.60 0.80
CA PRO A 168 -0.27 13.60 2.05
C PRO A 168 -1.16 14.12 3.19
N THR A 169 -1.02 13.52 4.38
CA THR A 169 -1.82 13.89 5.56
C THR A 169 -1.56 15.31 6.06
N LYS A 170 -0.40 15.89 5.72
CA LYS A 170 -0.04 17.28 6.02
C LYS A 170 0.75 17.89 4.87
N THR A 171 0.36 19.10 4.47
CA THR A 171 1.14 19.94 3.57
C THR A 171 2.04 20.86 4.40
N THR A 172 3.35 20.62 4.41
CA THR A 172 4.30 21.46 5.15
C THR A 172 4.76 22.61 4.26
N VAL A 173 4.10 23.77 4.38
CA VAL A 173 4.63 25.05 3.86
C VAL A 173 4.94 25.96 5.04
N ASP A 174 6.21 26.33 5.17
CA ASP A 174 6.65 27.28 6.18
C ASP A 174 6.41 28.72 5.70
N LEU A 175 5.36 29.35 6.23
CA LEU A 175 4.88 30.70 5.90
C LEU A 175 5.50 31.76 6.84
N ASP A 176 6.81 31.74 7.01
CA ASP A 176 7.59 32.58 7.92
C ASP A 176 7.88 34.00 7.39
N ARG A 177 7.54 34.30 6.13
CA ARG A 177 7.90 35.56 5.43
C ARG A 177 6.74 36.52 5.20
N GLY A 178 5.80 36.57 6.13
CA GLY A 178 4.63 37.44 6.03
C GLY A 178 3.78 37.10 4.80
N SER A 179 3.59 38.06 3.91
CA SER A 179 2.78 37.87 2.68
C SER A 179 3.60 37.36 1.49
N ARG A 180 4.92 37.20 1.62
CA ARG A 180 5.76 36.73 0.51
C ARG A 180 5.54 35.23 0.27
N PRO A 181 5.23 34.82 -0.98
CA PRO A 181 5.01 33.41 -1.29
C PRO A 181 6.24 32.52 -1.08
N ARG A 182 5.97 31.25 -0.80
CA ARG A 182 6.95 30.19 -0.54
C ARG A 182 6.68 29.04 -1.49
N THR A 183 7.75 28.48 -2.05
CA THR A 183 7.67 27.35 -2.97
C THR A 183 8.06 26.07 -2.26
N THR A 184 7.25 25.02 -2.42
CA THR A 184 7.53 23.67 -1.92
C THR A 184 7.15 22.62 -2.96
N LYS A 185 7.61 21.39 -2.77
CA LYS A 185 7.18 20.21 -3.51
C LYS A 185 6.32 19.33 -2.61
N ILE A 186 5.19 18.89 -3.14
CA ILE A 186 4.24 18.02 -2.45
C ILE A 186 4.17 16.71 -3.21
N ARG A 187 4.54 15.62 -2.56
CA ARG A 187 4.41 14.28 -3.11
C ARG A 187 2.96 13.83 -3.03
N VAL A 188 2.43 13.35 -4.16
CA VAL A 188 1.11 12.73 -4.29
C VAL A 188 1.34 11.30 -4.77
N ASP A 189 0.86 10.33 -3.99
CA ASP A 189 0.94 8.91 -4.36
C ASP A 189 -0.34 8.49 -5.10
N TRP A 190 -0.26 7.41 -5.88
CA TRP A 190 -1.40 6.92 -6.67
C TRP A 190 -1.51 5.40 -6.71
N MET A 191 -2.72 4.89 -6.93
CA MET A 191 -3.01 3.46 -7.08
C MET A 191 -3.07 3.07 -8.56
N MET A 192 -2.79 1.81 -8.88
CA MET A 192 -2.90 1.30 -10.25
C MET A 192 -4.32 1.46 -10.79
N ASN A 193 -4.44 1.79 -12.07
CA ASN A 193 -5.70 1.72 -12.80
C ASN A 193 -5.82 0.31 -13.40
N PRO A 194 -6.80 -0.48 -12.94
CA PRO A 194 -6.97 -1.81 -13.46
C PRO A 194 -8.10 -1.90 -14.50
N ASP A 195 -8.78 -0.78 -14.75
CA ASP A 195 -9.87 -0.66 -15.71
C ASP A 195 -9.34 -0.43 -17.13
N PHE A 196 -10.13 -0.86 -18.11
CA PHE A 196 -9.84 -0.64 -19.54
C PHE A 196 -10.16 0.78 -20.02
N ASP A 197 -10.64 1.62 -19.11
CA ASP A 197 -10.94 3.01 -19.36
C ASP A 197 -9.95 3.91 -18.63
N THR A 198 -9.58 5.01 -19.28
CA THR A 198 -8.83 6.09 -18.65
C THR A 198 -9.67 6.70 -17.54
N ARG A 199 -9.06 6.97 -16.39
CA ARG A 199 -9.72 7.65 -15.27
C ARG A 199 -9.10 9.00 -14.98
N VAL A 200 -9.93 9.91 -14.49
CA VAL A 200 -9.56 11.32 -14.29
C VAL A 200 -9.98 11.77 -12.90
N ALA A 201 -9.06 12.45 -12.22
CA ALA A 201 -9.30 13.13 -10.96
C ALA A 201 -8.82 14.58 -11.03
N LYS A 202 -9.46 15.43 -10.24
CA LYS A 202 -9.11 16.83 -10.08
C LYS A 202 -8.69 17.06 -8.63
N ILE A 203 -7.44 17.48 -8.44
CA ILE A 203 -6.94 17.86 -7.12
C ILE A 203 -7.17 19.36 -6.96
N ASN A 204 -8.00 19.73 -5.99
CA ASN A 204 -8.33 21.10 -5.66
C ASN A 204 -7.46 21.60 -4.50
N PHE A 205 -6.94 22.82 -4.61
CA PHE A 205 -6.12 23.50 -3.59
C PHE A 205 -6.95 24.62 -2.97
N LEU A 206 -7.36 24.42 -1.72
CA LEU A 206 -8.32 25.29 -1.04
C LEU A 206 -7.65 26.01 0.13
N PRO A 207 -7.79 27.34 0.27
CA PRO A 207 -7.36 28.04 1.47
C PRO A 207 -8.01 27.43 2.71
N GLN A 208 -7.24 27.28 3.79
CA GLN A 208 -7.78 26.80 5.07
C GLN A 208 -8.63 27.86 5.78
N LYS A 209 -8.31 29.14 5.55
CA LYS A 209 -9.03 30.27 6.13
C LYS A 209 -9.92 30.90 5.06
N THR A 210 -11.17 31.15 5.42
CA THR A 210 -12.14 31.82 4.53
C THR A 210 -11.73 33.26 4.17
N GLU A 211 -10.94 33.91 5.01
CA GLU A 211 -10.39 35.26 4.80
C GLU A 211 -9.29 35.30 3.71
N ASP A 212 -8.72 34.14 3.37
CA ASP A 212 -7.67 33.98 2.38
C ASP A 212 -8.27 33.74 0.99
N GLU A 213 -9.13 34.65 0.54
CA GLU A 213 -9.80 34.59 -0.77
C GLU A 213 -8.77 34.62 -1.92
N LEU A 214 -8.84 33.62 -2.80
CA LEU A 214 -8.02 33.55 -4.01
C LEU A 214 -8.74 34.22 -5.16
N GLU A 215 -7.98 34.90 -6.04
CA GLU A 215 -8.55 35.51 -7.25
C GLU A 215 -9.22 34.49 -8.18
N GLN A 216 -8.67 33.26 -8.21
CA GLN A 216 -9.20 32.15 -8.99
C GLN A 216 -9.02 30.84 -8.21
N PRO A 217 -9.97 29.89 -8.34
CA PRO A 217 -9.79 28.56 -7.78
C PRO A 217 -8.58 27.88 -8.43
N VAL A 218 -7.83 27.13 -7.61
CA VAL A 218 -6.60 26.46 -8.04
C VAL A 218 -6.83 24.96 -8.00
N SER A 219 -6.61 24.31 -9.14
CA SER A 219 -6.81 22.89 -9.28
C SER A 219 -5.92 22.33 -10.38
N MET A 220 -5.56 21.05 -10.26
CA MET A 220 -4.89 20.30 -11.31
C MET A 220 -5.68 19.05 -11.71
N THR A 221 -5.57 18.66 -12.97
CA THR A 221 -6.12 17.43 -13.52
C THR A 221 -5.06 16.34 -13.52
N VAL A 222 -5.42 15.16 -13.01
CA VAL A 222 -4.62 13.95 -13.12
C VAL A 222 -5.38 12.98 -14.01
N THR A 223 -4.76 12.59 -15.13
CA THR A 223 -5.29 11.59 -16.05
C THR A 223 -4.45 10.33 -15.93
N GLN A 224 -5.07 9.20 -15.57
CA GLN A 224 -4.39 7.92 -15.51
C GLN A 224 -4.83 7.02 -16.67
N LYS A 225 -3.85 6.52 -17.42
CA LYS A 225 -4.09 5.64 -18.58
C LYS A 225 -4.87 4.39 -18.18
N ALA A 226 -5.61 3.86 -19.16
CA ALA A 226 -6.27 2.56 -19.07
C ALA A 226 -5.26 1.40 -18.98
N ALA A 227 -5.64 0.33 -18.30
CA ALA A 227 -4.97 -0.95 -18.41
C ALA A 227 -5.18 -1.57 -19.80
N PRO A 228 -4.26 -2.44 -20.27
CA PRO A 228 -4.46 -3.22 -21.48
C PRO A 228 -5.77 -4.01 -21.42
N LYS A 229 -6.54 -3.99 -22.52
CA LYS A 229 -7.79 -4.77 -22.60
C LYS A 229 -7.48 -6.26 -22.64
N ILE A 230 -8.08 -7.01 -21.73
CA ILE A 230 -7.96 -8.47 -21.65
C ILE A 230 -9.23 -9.10 -22.26
N GLU A 231 -9.04 -10.01 -23.21
CA GLU A 231 -10.11 -10.76 -23.87
C GLU A 231 -10.18 -12.20 -23.36
N ASP A 232 -11.34 -12.84 -23.41
CA ASP A 232 -11.49 -14.25 -23.04
C ASP A 232 -10.98 -15.19 -24.14
N ASN A 233 -9.66 -15.24 -24.31
CA ASN A 233 -8.95 -16.10 -25.24
C ASN A 233 -7.50 -16.33 -24.78
N ARG A 234 -6.73 -17.12 -25.54
CA ARG A 234 -5.34 -17.46 -25.21
C ARG A 234 -4.40 -16.25 -25.17
N THR A 235 -4.67 -15.23 -25.98
CA THR A 235 -3.89 -13.99 -25.96
C THR A 235 -4.19 -13.20 -24.69
N GLY A 236 -5.45 -13.10 -24.31
CA GLY A 236 -5.85 -12.50 -23.03
C GLY A 236 -5.27 -13.24 -21.83
N ASP A 237 -5.28 -14.57 -21.82
CA ASP A 237 -4.63 -15.38 -20.79
C ASP A 237 -3.15 -14.99 -20.60
N SER A 238 -2.39 -14.90 -21.70
CA SER A 238 -0.97 -14.51 -21.64
C SER A 238 -0.79 -13.09 -21.12
N LEU A 239 -1.66 -12.16 -21.53
CA LEU A 239 -1.64 -10.77 -21.09
C LEU A 239 -2.00 -10.65 -19.60
N THR A 240 -2.97 -11.43 -19.12
CA THR A 240 -3.34 -11.52 -17.70
C THR A 240 -2.13 -11.92 -16.86
N LEU A 241 -1.44 -13.00 -17.24
CA LEU A 241 -0.27 -13.49 -16.50
C LEU A 241 0.84 -12.45 -16.45
N LEU A 242 1.18 -11.83 -17.59
CA LEU A 242 2.20 -10.80 -17.68
C LEU A 242 1.83 -9.56 -16.85
N THR A 243 0.55 -9.16 -16.86
CA THR A 243 0.06 -8.01 -16.10
C THR A 243 0.13 -8.29 -14.59
N ILE A 244 -0.34 -9.45 -14.12
CA ILE A 244 -0.23 -9.83 -12.70
C ILE A 244 1.24 -9.85 -12.27
N ARG A 245 2.12 -10.47 -13.08
CA ARG A 245 3.56 -10.51 -12.82
C ARG A 245 4.14 -9.10 -12.64
N GLU A 246 3.87 -8.20 -13.57
CA GLU A 246 4.39 -6.82 -13.52
C GLU A 246 3.89 -6.09 -12.27
N ARG A 247 2.59 -6.20 -11.96
CA ARG A 247 1.98 -5.47 -10.84
C ARG A 247 2.50 -5.89 -9.49
N MET A 248 2.73 -7.19 -9.32
CA MET A 248 3.27 -7.74 -8.09
C MET A 248 4.80 -7.64 -8.02
N GLY A 249 5.46 -7.35 -9.15
CA GLY A 249 6.91 -7.48 -9.27
C GLY A 249 7.38 -8.93 -9.09
N ALA A 250 6.61 -9.90 -9.61
CA ALA A 250 6.90 -11.32 -9.44
C ALA A 250 8.11 -11.77 -10.29
N GLY A 251 8.87 -12.72 -9.75
CA GLY A 251 10.12 -13.22 -10.33
C GLY A 251 9.96 -14.22 -11.48
N ASN A 252 8.73 -14.50 -11.92
CA ASN A 252 8.45 -15.43 -13.02
C ASN A 252 9.13 -14.99 -14.33
N ASN A 253 10.03 -15.82 -14.87
CA ASN A 253 10.79 -15.50 -16.07
C ASN A 253 10.11 -16.01 -17.35
N TRP A 254 9.00 -15.38 -17.73
CA TRP A 254 8.27 -15.69 -18.96
C TRP A 254 8.69 -14.81 -20.12
N ASP A 255 9.02 -15.43 -21.26
CA ASP A 255 9.27 -14.77 -22.53
C ASP A 255 7.95 -14.61 -23.31
N PRO A 256 7.45 -13.38 -23.52
CA PRO A 256 6.21 -13.13 -24.24
C PRO A 256 6.26 -13.51 -25.74
N SER A 257 7.44 -13.79 -26.29
CA SER A 257 7.60 -14.27 -27.66
C SER A 257 7.39 -15.79 -27.80
N GLU A 258 7.39 -16.52 -26.69
CA GLU A 258 7.18 -17.97 -26.66
C GLU A 258 5.72 -18.35 -26.39
N ASN A 259 5.38 -19.60 -26.69
CA ASN A 259 4.08 -20.15 -26.33
C ASN A 259 3.99 -20.36 -24.81
N MET A 260 2.87 -19.99 -24.18
CA MET A 260 2.65 -20.22 -22.73
C MET A 260 2.84 -21.68 -22.29
N ARG A 261 2.74 -22.66 -23.20
CA ARG A 261 3.05 -24.08 -22.88
C ARG A 261 4.51 -24.30 -22.47
N ASN A 262 5.41 -23.39 -22.81
CA ASN A 262 6.82 -23.43 -22.46
C ASN A 262 7.14 -22.59 -21.22
N TRP A 263 6.17 -21.83 -20.70
CA TRP A 263 6.38 -20.99 -19.53
C TRP A 263 6.43 -21.86 -18.28
N GLU A 264 7.53 -21.76 -17.53
CA GLU A 264 7.64 -22.41 -16.23
C GLU A 264 6.49 -21.99 -15.32
N ASP A 265 6.06 -22.91 -14.45
CA ASP A 265 4.95 -22.71 -13.52
C ASP A 265 3.57 -22.47 -14.17
N VAL A 266 3.41 -22.65 -15.49
CA VAL A 266 2.12 -22.56 -16.18
C VAL A 266 1.73 -23.91 -16.74
N VAL A 267 0.51 -24.36 -16.43
CA VAL A 267 -0.09 -25.57 -16.99
C VAL A 267 -1.34 -25.18 -17.75
N LEU A 268 -1.47 -25.65 -19.00
CA LEU A 268 -2.66 -25.44 -19.81
C LEU A 268 -3.52 -26.71 -19.85
N TRP A 269 -4.83 -26.54 -20.05
CA TRP A 269 -5.74 -27.65 -20.28
C TRP A 269 -5.44 -28.37 -21.60
N GLU A 270 -5.58 -29.69 -21.59
CA GLU A 270 -5.47 -30.57 -22.76
C GLU A 270 -6.77 -31.36 -23.01
N GLU A 271 -7.01 -31.79 -24.26
CA GLU A 271 -8.25 -32.48 -24.67
C GLU A 271 -8.53 -33.77 -23.87
N GLY A 272 -7.48 -34.46 -23.40
CA GLY A 272 -7.60 -35.68 -22.60
C GLY A 272 -7.68 -35.47 -21.10
N ASP A 273 -7.68 -34.22 -20.62
CA ASP A 273 -7.62 -33.94 -19.19
C ASP A 273 -8.91 -34.36 -18.47
N LYS A 274 -8.75 -35.10 -17.38
CA LYS A 274 -9.87 -35.42 -16.48
C LYS A 274 -10.40 -34.13 -15.86
N GLY A 275 -11.70 -33.89 -16.04
CA GLY A 275 -12.37 -32.71 -15.50
C GLY A 275 -12.25 -31.46 -16.37
N LEU A 276 -11.84 -31.61 -17.64
CA LEU A 276 -11.90 -30.54 -18.64
C LEU A 276 -13.29 -29.87 -18.63
N PRO A 277 -13.38 -28.54 -18.41
CA PRO A 277 -14.66 -27.85 -18.32
C PRO A 277 -15.53 -27.94 -19.58
N ASP A 278 -14.93 -27.62 -20.72
CA ASP A 278 -15.51 -27.66 -22.07
C ASP A 278 -14.38 -27.54 -23.12
N ASP A 279 -14.70 -27.71 -24.40
CA ASP A 279 -13.72 -27.68 -25.50
C ASP A 279 -12.99 -26.33 -25.64
N LYS A 280 -13.59 -25.22 -25.18
CA LYS A 280 -12.94 -23.88 -25.23
C LYS A 280 -11.86 -23.71 -24.18
N ALA A 281 -11.85 -24.55 -23.14
CA ALA A 281 -10.80 -24.57 -22.14
C ALA A 281 -9.48 -25.11 -22.70
N VAL A 282 -9.49 -25.92 -23.76
CA VAL A 282 -8.27 -26.52 -24.33
C VAL A 282 -7.26 -25.45 -24.74
N GLY A 283 -6.05 -25.53 -24.17
CA GLY A 283 -4.99 -24.54 -24.35
C GLY A 283 -5.15 -23.23 -23.57
N ARG A 284 -6.12 -23.15 -22.64
CA ARG A 284 -6.29 -22.09 -21.64
C ARG A 284 -5.61 -22.48 -20.33
N ILE A 285 -5.39 -21.50 -19.45
CA ILE A 285 -4.67 -21.71 -18.18
C ILE A 285 -5.47 -22.63 -17.26
N ARG A 286 -4.87 -23.76 -16.89
CA ARG A 286 -5.36 -24.70 -15.87
C ARG A 286 -4.73 -24.43 -14.52
N SER A 287 -3.43 -24.13 -14.48
CA SER A 287 -2.72 -23.80 -13.25
C SER A 287 -1.62 -22.80 -13.49
N VAL A 288 -1.38 -21.93 -12.51
CA VAL A 288 -0.25 -21.01 -12.52
C VAL A 288 0.29 -20.73 -11.11
N ASN A 289 1.62 -20.61 -11.01
CA ASN A 289 2.28 -20.13 -9.79
C ASN A 289 2.93 -18.76 -10.02
N PHE A 290 2.66 -17.82 -9.11
CA PHE A 290 3.38 -16.56 -8.99
C PHE A 290 4.32 -16.65 -7.79
N THR A 291 5.61 -16.41 -8.02
CA THR A 291 6.64 -16.57 -6.99
C THR A 291 7.56 -15.36 -6.89
N LEU A 292 8.18 -15.17 -5.72
CA LEU A 292 9.23 -14.16 -5.49
C LEU A 292 8.78 -12.75 -5.88
N PHE A 293 7.76 -12.23 -5.20
CA PHE A 293 7.20 -10.90 -5.46
C PHE A 293 7.43 -9.93 -4.31
N ASP A 294 7.17 -8.63 -4.54
CA ASP A 294 7.20 -7.61 -3.50
C ASP A 294 5.99 -6.68 -3.63
N THR A 295 4.92 -7.06 -2.93
CA THR A 295 3.67 -6.29 -2.90
C THR A 295 3.21 -5.98 -1.48
N LYS A 296 2.56 -4.83 -1.31
CA LYS A 296 1.83 -4.42 -0.10
C LYS A 296 0.31 -4.49 -0.30
N GLU A 297 -0.13 -5.00 -1.45
CA GLU A 297 -1.52 -5.01 -1.91
C GLU A 297 -2.03 -6.46 -2.00
N SER A 298 -3.35 -6.60 -2.08
CA SER A 298 -3.98 -7.90 -2.33
C SER A 298 -3.64 -8.45 -3.72
N ILE A 299 -4.15 -9.65 -4.02
CA ILE A 299 -3.98 -10.27 -5.33
C ILE A 299 -4.62 -9.35 -6.39
N PRO A 300 -3.91 -9.02 -7.50
CA PRO A 300 -4.44 -8.09 -8.51
C PRO A 300 -5.73 -8.59 -9.17
N GLN A 301 -6.67 -7.68 -9.43
CA GLN A 301 -7.97 -8.01 -10.03
C GLN A 301 -7.92 -8.72 -11.38
N GLU A 302 -6.80 -8.63 -12.10
CA GLU A 302 -6.60 -9.33 -13.37
C GLU A 302 -6.79 -10.85 -13.24
N VAL A 303 -6.67 -11.40 -12.03
CA VAL A 303 -6.99 -12.82 -11.80
C VAL A 303 -8.38 -13.20 -12.31
N HIS A 304 -9.36 -12.28 -12.31
CA HIS A 304 -10.70 -12.51 -12.87
C HIS A 304 -10.70 -13.06 -14.30
N TYR A 305 -9.66 -12.76 -15.08
CA TYR A 305 -9.53 -13.20 -16.47
C TYR A 305 -8.90 -14.58 -16.63
N LEU A 306 -8.54 -15.25 -15.52
CA LEU A 306 -8.09 -16.65 -15.52
C LEU A 306 -9.31 -17.60 -15.57
N THR A 307 -10.10 -17.50 -16.64
CA THR A 307 -11.47 -18.04 -16.73
C THR A 307 -11.60 -19.54 -16.41
N TYR A 308 -10.58 -20.34 -16.72
CA TYR A 308 -10.60 -21.80 -16.57
C TYR A 308 -9.60 -22.33 -15.53
N VAL A 309 -9.04 -21.47 -14.67
CA VAL A 309 -8.02 -21.87 -13.70
C VAL A 309 -8.59 -22.83 -12.65
N GLU A 310 -7.92 -23.96 -12.47
CA GLU A 310 -8.24 -24.99 -11.47
C GLU A 310 -7.34 -24.87 -10.23
N SER A 311 -6.11 -24.38 -10.39
CA SER A 311 -5.14 -24.27 -9.29
C SER A 311 -4.28 -23.01 -9.38
N LEU A 312 -4.34 -22.17 -8.35
CA LEU A 312 -3.70 -20.86 -8.31
C LEU A 312 -2.79 -20.74 -7.08
N TYR A 313 -1.54 -20.36 -7.30
CA TYR A 313 -0.51 -20.30 -6.26
C TYR A 313 0.18 -18.94 -6.23
N PHE A 314 0.25 -18.34 -5.04
CA PHE A 314 1.06 -17.17 -4.73
C PHE A 314 1.98 -17.50 -3.57
N PHE A 315 3.28 -17.45 -3.80
CA PHE A 315 4.28 -17.82 -2.80
C PHE A 315 5.47 -16.87 -2.74
N SER A 316 5.94 -16.60 -1.52
CA SER A 316 7.17 -15.85 -1.23
C SER A 316 7.09 -14.37 -1.58
N ASN A 317 6.36 -13.63 -0.74
CA ASN A 317 6.39 -12.17 -0.73
C ASN A 317 7.61 -11.67 0.05
N THR A 318 8.31 -10.67 -0.45
CA THR A 318 9.47 -10.09 0.23
C THR A 318 9.05 -9.51 1.58
N ASN A 319 9.81 -9.79 2.65
CA ASN A 319 9.53 -9.31 4.01
C ASN A 319 8.11 -9.63 4.51
N THR A 320 7.59 -10.82 4.23
CA THR A 320 6.25 -11.30 4.65
C THR A 320 5.87 -10.87 6.08
N ALA A 321 6.76 -11.09 7.05
CA ALA A 321 6.53 -10.82 8.47
C ALA A 321 6.19 -9.35 8.80
N THR A 322 6.63 -8.39 7.96
CA THR A 322 6.40 -6.96 8.16
C THR A 322 5.12 -6.47 7.49
N LYS A 323 4.39 -7.34 6.78
CA LYS A 323 3.20 -6.99 5.99
C LYS A 323 1.92 -7.31 6.76
N SER A 324 0.86 -6.57 6.44
CA SER A 324 -0.49 -6.79 6.96
C SER A 324 -1.46 -6.58 5.82
N ILE A 325 -1.78 -7.67 5.11
CA ILE A 325 -2.58 -7.62 3.88
C ILE A 325 -3.88 -8.40 4.11
N LYS A 326 -5.00 -7.84 3.66
CA LYS A 326 -6.27 -8.56 3.55
C LYS A 326 -6.33 -9.24 2.18
N LEU A 327 -6.67 -10.53 2.15
CA LEU A 327 -7.05 -11.19 0.90
C LEU A 327 -8.46 -10.72 0.50
N GLU A 328 -8.53 -9.95 -0.59
CA GLU A 328 -9.77 -9.37 -1.11
C GLU A 328 -10.49 -10.32 -2.08
N ASN A 329 -11.58 -9.83 -2.69
CA ASN A 329 -12.58 -10.67 -3.33
C ASN A 329 -12.18 -11.14 -4.74
N ASP A 330 -11.07 -10.65 -5.31
CA ASP A 330 -10.77 -10.85 -6.73
C ASP A 330 -10.63 -12.33 -7.13
N VAL A 331 -10.05 -13.15 -6.24
CA VAL A 331 -9.95 -14.61 -6.50
C VAL A 331 -11.31 -15.32 -6.42
N CYS A 332 -12.30 -14.72 -5.78
CA CYS A 332 -13.58 -15.35 -5.47
C CYS A 332 -14.50 -15.48 -6.70
N GLY A 333 -14.19 -14.78 -7.81
CA GLY A 333 -14.92 -14.90 -9.08
C GLY A 333 -14.54 -16.13 -9.94
N LEU A 334 -13.58 -16.93 -9.50
CA LEU A 334 -12.97 -18.00 -10.31
C LEU A 334 -13.79 -19.29 -10.28
N LYS A 335 -14.69 -19.44 -11.25
CA LYS A 335 -15.65 -20.55 -11.36
C LYS A 335 -15.06 -21.96 -11.27
N TYR A 336 -13.83 -22.19 -11.74
CA TYR A 336 -13.24 -23.54 -11.77
C TYR A 336 -12.15 -23.75 -10.71
N LEU A 337 -11.89 -22.76 -9.85
CA LEU A 337 -10.82 -22.81 -8.87
C LEU A 337 -11.12 -23.86 -7.79
N LYS A 338 -10.24 -24.87 -7.69
CA LYS A 338 -10.32 -25.95 -6.69
C LYS A 338 -9.16 -25.90 -5.70
N LYS A 339 -8.03 -25.29 -6.05
CA LYS A 339 -6.85 -25.22 -5.19
C LYS A 339 -6.34 -23.80 -5.14
N LEU A 340 -6.34 -23.22 -3.94
CA LEU A 340 -5.82 -21.89 -3.70
C LEU A 340 -4.70 -21.97 -2.67
N THR A 341 -3.51 -21.55 -3.07
CA THR A 341 -2.38 -21.33 -2.17
C THR A 341 -2.02 -19.86 -2.18
N VAL A 342 -2.06 -19.23 -1.01
CA VAL A 342 -1.58 -17.86 -0.78
C VAL A 342 -0.67 -17.91 0.43
N SER A 343 0.56 -18.39 0.22
CA SER A 343 1.50 -18.72 1.28
C SER A 343 2.68 -17.74 1.31
N ALA A 344 3.18 -17.43 2.51
CA ALA A 344 4.24 -16.42 2.69
C ALA A 344 3.90 -15.07 2.04
N TYR A 345 2.62 -14.70 2.01
CA TYR A 345 2.12 -13.49 1.35
C TYR A 345 2.13 -12.27 2.28
N GLY A 346 1.85 -12.49 3.56
CA GLY A 346 1.74 -11.46 4.59
C GLY A 346 0.29 -11.19 4.98
N LEU A 347 -0.58 -12.19 4.78
CA LEU A 347 -1.99 -12.08 5.08
C LEU A 347 -2.24 -11.96 6.59
N THR A 348 -3.16 -11.10 6.97
CA THR A 348 -3.71 -11.00 8.34
C THR A 348 -5.20 -11.31 8.39
N GLU A 349 -5.86 -11.25 7.24
CA GLU A 349 -7.30 -11.42 7.09
C GLU A 349 -7.61 -12.04 5.72
N ILE A 350 -8.68 -12.81 5.65
CA ILE A 350 -9.30 -13.28 4.41
C ILE A 350 -10.75 -12.81 4.37
N THR A 351 -11.23 -12.50 3.17
CA THR A 351 -12.63 -12.08 2.96
C THR A 351 -13.63 -13.21 3.18
N ASP A 352 -14.81 -12.87 3.73
CA ASP A 352 -15.93 -13.79 3.91
C ASP A 352 -16.48 -14.32 2.57
N ASP A 353 -16.37 -13.51 1.51
CA ASP A 353 -16.75 -13.87 0.13
C ASP A 353 -16.07 -15.16 -0.35
N LEU A 354 -14.90 -15.52 0.22
CA LEU A 354 -14.19 -16.74 -0.11
C LEU A 354 -15.04 -17.97 0.19
N ALA A 355 -15.69 -17.99 1.35
CA ALA A 355 -16.60 -19.06 1.75
C ALA A 355 -17.85 -19.06 0.87
N GLU A 356 -18.48 -17.89 0.69
CA GLU A 356 -19.75 -17.78 -0.04
C GLU A 356 -19.63 -18.19 -1.51
N LYS A 357 -18.52 -17.84 -2.17
CA LYS A 357 -18.35 -18.00 -3.62
C LYS A 357 -17.55 -19.22 -4.02
N LEU A 358 -16.57 -19.64 -3.20
CA LEU A 358 -15.69 -20.78 -3.54
C LEU A 358 -15.85 -21.97 -2.59
N GLY A 359 -16.55 -21.84 -1.47
CA GLY A 359 -16.66 -22.88 -0.45
C GLY A 359 -17.15 -24.24 -0.95
N ASN A 360 -18.12 -24.24 -1.87
CA ASN A 360 -18.71 -25.46 -2.43
C ASN A 360 -17.86 -26.18 -3.48
N GLN A 361 -16.68 -25.66 -3.84
CA GLN A 361 -15.81 -26.23 -4.87
C GLN A 361 -14.33 -26.30 -4.49
N LEU A 362 -13.89 -25.53 -3.49
CA LEU A 362 -12.50 -25.48 -3.08
C LEU A 362 -12.13 -26.78 -2.34
N GLU A 363 -11.18 -27.53 -2.91
CA GLU A 363 -10.68 -28.79 -2.36
C GLU A 363 -9.38 -28.61 -1.55
N LEU A 364 -8.61 -27.55 -1.83
CA LEU A 364 -7.39 -27.19 -1.11
C LEU A 364 -7.34 -25.69 -0.82
N LEU A 365 -7.10 -25.35 0.44
CA LEU A 365 -6.77 -24.00 0.89
C LEU A 365 -5.46 -24.03 1.69
N ASP A 366 -4.43 -23.38 1.16
CA ASP A 366 -3.16 -23.18 1.84
C ASP A 366 -2.93 -21.69 2.05
N ILE A 367 -3.04 -21.26 3.31
CA ILE A 367 -2.75 -19.90 3.77
C ILE A 367 -1.64 -19.94 4.83
N SER A 368 -0.71 -20.89 4.69
CA SER A 368 0.44 -21.06 5.55
C SER A 368 1.45 -19.91 5.44
N SER A 369 2.33 -19.80 6.43
CA SER A 369 3.43 -18.83 6.44
C SER A 369 2.96 -17.36 6.38
N ASN A 370 1.73 -17.06 6.81
CA ASN A 370 1.20 -15.70 6.86
C ASN A 370 1.25 -15.16 8.30
N ASN A 371 0.46 -14.10 8.57
CA ASN A 371 0.53 -13.30 9.78
C ASN A 371 -0.82 -13.22 10.50
N PHE A 372 -1.72 -14.20 10.32
CA PHE A 372 -3.00 -14.23 11.02
C PHE A 372 -2.80 -14.29 12.53
N ASP A 373 -3.58 -13.53 13.30
CA ASP A 373 -3.52 -13.57 14.76
C ASP A 373 -4.35 -14.73 15.35
N LEU A 374 -5.37 -15.18 14.61
CA LEU A 374 -6.28 -16.27 14.98
C LEU A 374 -6.61 -17.11 13.73
N ILE A 375 -7.22 -18.28 13.94
CA ILE A 375 -7.82 -19.06 12.85
C ILE A 375 -9.03 -18.25 12.32
N PRO A 376 -9.11 -17.94 11.01
CA PRO A 376 -10.26 -17.24 10.46
C PRO A 376 -11.59 -17.95 10.71
N ASP A 377 -12.61 -17.21 11.15
CA ASP A 377 -13.91 -17.77 11.54
C ASP A 377 -14.66 -18.43 10.38
N ILE A 378 -14.41 -17.99 9.15
CA ILE A 378 -15.02 -18.58 7.96
C ILE A 378 -14.58 -20.02 7.71
N LEU A 379 -13.46 -20.47 8.32
CA LEU A 379 -12.95 -21.83 8.18
C LEU A 379 -13.78 -22.80 9.02
N THR A 380 -14.87 -23.27 8.41
CA THR A 380 -15.80 -24.25 8.96
C THR A 380 -16.17 -25.29 7.90
N LYS A 381 -16.59 -26.47 8.34
CA LYS A 381 -17.05 -27.54 7.43
C LYS A 381 -18.32 -27.16 6.69
N GLU A 382 -19.17 -26.33 7.29
CA GLU A 382 -20.39 -25.83 6.68
C GLU A 382 -20.08 -24.86 5.53
N ASN A 383 -19.07 -24.01 5.72
CA ASN A 383 -18.65 -23.05 4.70
C ASN A 383 -17.85 -23.70 3.58
N PHE A 384 -17.08 -24.75 3.88
CA PHE A 384 -16.22 -25.43 2.91
C PHE A 384 -16.47 -26.96 2.90
N PRO A 385 -17.65 -27.41 2.46
CA PRO A 385 -18.09 -28.81 2.60
C PRO A 385 -17.26 -29.83 1.80
N VAL A 386 -16.54 -29.37 0.77
CA VAL A 386 -15.73 -30.24 -0.11
C VAL A 386 -14.22 -30.10 0.10
N LEU A 387 -13.80 -29.28 1.07
CA LEU A 387 -12.39 -29.07 1.37
C LEU A 387 -11.76 -30.34 1.93
N LYS A 388 -10.61 -30.72 1.37
CA LYS A 388 -9.83 -31.90 1.76
C LYS A 388 -8.56 -31.50 2.46
N ILE A 389 -7.94 -30.39 2.06
CA ILE A 389 -6.65 -29.95 2.56
C ILE A 389 -6.78 -28.52 3.08
N LEU A 390 -6.46 -28.35 4.37
CA LEU A 390 -6.34 -27.05 5.01
C LEU A 390 -4.93 -26.90 5.62
N ASP A 391 -4.17 -25.93 5.11
CA ASP A 391 -2.83 -25.63 5.60
C ASP A 391 -2.77 -24.22 6.23
N LEU A 392 -2.50 -24.22 7.54
CA LEU A 392 -2.39 -23.07 8.42
C LEU A 392 -1.04 -23.05 9.15
N ARG A 393 -0.04 -23.79 8.64
CA ARG A 393 1.29 -23.86 9.28
C ARG A 393 1.97 -22.50 9.30
N THR A 394 2.86 -22.30 10.27
CA THR A 394 3.84 -21.19 10.26
C THR A 394 3.22 -19.79 10.20
N ASN A 395 2.02 -19.60 10.76
CA ASN A 395 1.44 -18.26 10.88
C ASN A 395 2.09 -17.46 12.01
N ARG A 396 3.38 -17.16 11.85
CA ARG A 396 4.23 -16.45 12.83
C ARG A 396 4.91 -15.28 12.15
N ARG A 397 4.86 -14.09 12.78
CA ARG A 397 5.61 -12.92 12.32
C ARG A 397 7.07 -12.99 12.76
N MET A 398 7.30 -13.49 13.97
CA MET A 398 8.61 -13.53 14.62
C MET A 398 8.78 -14.86 15.34
N VAL A 399 10.01 -15.24 15.69
CA VAL A 399 10.30 -16.42 16.52
C VAL A 399 10.27 -16.03 18.00
N LEU A 400 9.47 -16.74 18.79
CA LEU A 400 9.31 -16.54 20.22
C LEU A 400 9.35 -17.89 20.94
N THR A 401 10.13 -17.98 22.02
CA THR A 401 10.26 -19.18 22.85
C THR A 401 9.69 -19.01 24.27
N ASP A 402 9.25 -17.80 24.63
CA ASP A 402 8.62 -17.48 25.92
C ASP A 402 7.35 -16.67 25.66
N LEU A 403 6.19 -17.33 25.71
CA LEU A 403 4.92 -16.68 25.35
C LEU A 403 4.47 -15.60 26.33
N ARG A 404 5.11 -15.48 27.51
CA ARG A 404 4.86 -14.36 28.44
C ARG A 404 5.27 -13.02 27.85
N GLU A 405 6.14 -13.01 26.84
CA GLU A 405 6.58 -11.82 26.13
C GLU A 405 5.66 -11.42 24.97
N LYS A 406 4.60 -12.20 24.66
CA LYS A 406 3.76 -11.98 23.46
C LYS A 406 3.18 -10.56 23.36
N ASP A 407 2.89 -9.94 24.51
CA ASP A 407 2.28 -8.60 24.60
C ASP A 407 3.34 -7.47 24.66
N ASN A 408 4.61 -7.78 24.45
CA ASN A 408 5.68 -6.79 24.43
C ASN A 408 5.61 -5.94 23.15
N ALA A 409 4.82 -4.86 23.19
CA ALA A 409 4.59 -3.96 22.06
C ALA A 409 5.85 -3.27 21.50
N THR A 410 6.95 -3.21 22.29
CA THR A 410 8.23 -2.69 21.79
C THR A 410 8.94 -3.71 20.91
N LYS A 411 8.90 -5.00 21.27
CA LYS A 411 9.50 -6.07 20.47
C LYS A 411 8.60 -6.51 19.31
N TYR A 412 7.28 -6.49 19.52
CA TYR A 412 6.27 -7.01 18.62
C TYR A 412 5.19 -5.96 18.33
N PRO A 413 5.54 -4.83 17.68
CA PRO A 413 4.60 -3.74 17.42
C PRO A 413 3.42 -4.14 16.53
N ASN A 414 3.56 -5.22 15.74
CA ASN A 414 2.53 -5.74 14.84
C ASN A 414 2.00 -7.12 15.31
N GLY A 415 2.20 -7.48 16.58
CA GLY A 415 1.86 -8.81 17.09
C GLY A 415 2.88 -9.88 16.73
N ILE A 416 2.64 -11.11 17.21
CA ILE A 416 3.54 -12.27 17.03
C ILE A 416 3.07 -13.24 15.94
N GLY A 417 1.86 -13.08 15.43
CA GLY A 417 1.16 -14.05 14.59
C GLY A 417 0.18 -14.90 15.42
N MET A 418 -0.16 -16.09 14.92
CA MET A 418 -1.30 -16.90 15.33
C MET A 418 -1.12 -17.44 16.74
N PHE A 419 -1.75 -16.77 17.70
CA PHE A 419 -1.73 -17.12 19.12
C PHE A 419 -3.15 -17.23 19.66
N PHE A 420 -3.46 -18.37 20.26
CA PHE A 420 -4.65 -18.52 21.09
C PHE A 420 -4.46 -19.66 22.09
N ASN A 421 -5.22 -19.59 23.17
CA ASN A 421 -5.30 -20.64 24.17
C ASN A 421 -6.55 -21.49 23.90
N THR A 422 -6.37 -22.81 23.73
CA THR A 422 -7.44 -23.74 23.35
C THR A 422 -8.56 -23.87 24.37
N GLU A 423 -8.33 -23.50 25.64
CA GLU A 423 -9.37 -23.49 26.68
C GLU A 423 -10.28 -22.27 26.57
N LYS A 424 -9.83 -21.22 25.86
CA LYS A 424 -10.55 -19.94 25.70
C LYS A 424 -11.10 -19.76 24.29
N ASP A 425 -10.46 -20.37 23.30
CA ASP A 425 -10.81 -20.24 21.89
C ASP A 425 -11.22 -21.61 21.30
N PRO A 426 -12.46 -21.76 20.80
CA PRO A 426 -12.97 -23.03 20.30
C PRO A 426 -12.50 -23.37 18.88
N SER A 427 -11.66 -22.54 18.24
CA SER A 427 -11.32 -22.69 16.82
C SER A 427 -10.60 -24.00 16.52
N LEU A 428 -9.66 -24.43 17.38
CA LEU A 428 -9.04 -25.75 17.21
C LEU A 428 -10.08 -26.88 17.35
N ARG A 429 -10.98 -26.78 18.34
CA ARG A 429 -12.07 -27.76 18.52
C ARG A 429 -12.92 -27.87 17.26
N ARG A 430 -13.29 -26.73 16.67
CA ARG A 430 -14.08 -26.65 15.42
C ARG A 430 -13.36 -27.33 14.25
N LEU A 431 -12.08 -27.07 14.04
CA LEU A 431 -11.32 -27.70 12.95
C LEU A 431 -11.16 -29.22 13.12
N LEU A 432 -11.03 -29.72 14.34
CA LEU A 432 -10.91 -31.16 14.62
C LEU A 432 -12.22 -31.93 14.35
N LEU A 433 -13.38 -31.26 14.40
CA LEU A 433 -14.69 -31.86 14.07
C LEU A 433 -15.00 -31.89 12.56
N TRP A 434 -14.03 -31.56 11.72
CA TRP A 434 -14.17 -31.46 10.28
C TRP A 434 -13.91 -32.80 9.59
N ASP A 435 -14.97 -33.59 9.44
CA ASP A 435 -14.94 -34.99 9.00
C ASP A 435 -14.62 -35.23 7.52
N THR A 436 -14.58 -34.18 6.70
CA THR A 436 -14.19 -34.25 5.28
C THR A 436 -12.71 -34.02 5.02
N LEU A 437 -11.96 -33.44 5.99
CA LEU A 437 -10.54 -33.16 5.79
C LEU A 437 -9.72 -34.46 5.69
N GLU A 438 -8.90 -34.52 4.65
CA GLU A 438 -7.86 -35.52 4.44
C GLU A 438 -6.52 -35.05 5.01
N GLU A 439 -6.29 -33.73 5.08
CA GLU A 439 -5.10 -33.12 5.64
C GLU A 439 -5.43 -31.84 6.42
N LEU A 440 -5.02 -31.80 7.69
CA LEU A 440 -5.07 -30.59 8.53
C LEU A 440 -3.67 -30.29 9.04
N ARG A 441 -3.11 -29.14 8.66
CA ARG A 441 -1.75 -28.75 9.04
C ARG A 441 -1.72 -27.45 9.83
N LEU A 442 -1.23 -27.52 11.07
CA LEU A 442 -1.22 -26.43 12.04
C LEU A 442 0.13 -26.30 12.77
N SER A 443 1.18 -26.94 12.25
CA SER A 443 2.53 -26.89 12.81
C SER A 443 3.08 -25.47 12.92
N TYR A 444 3.92 -25.27 13.92
CA TYR A 444 4.76 -24.07 14.04
C TYR A 444 3.93 -22.78 14.15
N ASN A 445 2.92 -22.78 15.03
CA ASN A 445 2.12 -21.62 15.43
C ASN A 445 2.32 -21.35 16.93
N TYR A 446 1.59 -20.39 17.52
CA TYR A 446 1.66 -20.08 18.96
C TYR A 446 0.42 -20.55 19.71
N MET A 447 -0.14 -21.70 19.34
CA MET A 447 -1.25 -22.30 20.08
C MET A 447 -0.76 -22.88 21.40
N GLU A 448 -1.46 -22.57 22.49
CA GLU A 448 -1.16 -23.07 23.84
C GLU A 448 -2.41 -23.70 24.50
N GLY A 449 -2.22 -24.31 25.66
CA GLY A 449 -3.27 -25.04 26.38
C GLY A 449 -3.26 -26.53 26.04
N THR A 450 -4.38 -27.20 26.26
CA THR A 450 -4.51 -28.65 26.02
C THR A 450 -5.05 -28.94 24.61
N ILE A 451 -4.73 -30.11 24.04
CA ILE A 451 -5.43 -30.57 22.84
C ILE A 451 -6.89 -30.86 23.23
N PRO A 452 -7.90 -30.33 22.51
CA PRO A 452 -9.29 -30.57 22.85
C PRO A 452 -9.65 -32.05 22.96
N ASP A 453 -10.34 -32.40 24.02
CA ASP A 453 -10.94 -33.71 24.21
C ASP A 453 -12.43 -33.70 23.81
N PHE A 454 -12.98 -34.86 23.48
CA PHE A 454 -14.34 -34.99 22.96
C PHE A 454 -15.08 -36.12 23.66
N LYS A 455 -16.41 -36.02 23.69
CA LYS A 455 -17.27 -37.05 24.25
C LYS A 455 -18.30 -37.46 23.22
N VAL A 456 -18.46 -38.76 23.02
CA VAL A 456 -19.49 -39.31 22.15
C VAL A 456 -20.87 -38.89 22.65
N GLY A 457 -21.70 -38.37 21.75
CA GLY A 457 -23.03 -37.84 22.05
C GLY A 457 -23.09 -36.34 22.34
N GLU A 458 -21.94 -35.65 22.45
CA GLU A 458 -21.85 -34.18 22.59
C GLU A 458 -21.35 -33.57 21.26
N ASP A 459 -21.77 -32.34 20.93
CA ASP A 459 -21.28 -31.57 19.77
C ASP A 459 -21.32 -32.31 18.40
N GLY A 460 -22.23 -33.26 18.24
CA GLY A 460 -22.33 -34.10 17.03
C GLY A 460 -21.22 -35.15 16.90
N VAL A 461 -20.43 -35.37 17.95
CA VAL A 461 -19.37 -36.39 18.01
C VAL A 461 -19.99 -37.78 18.10
N THR A 462 -19.49 -38.67 17.25
CA THR A 462 -19.91 -40.07 17.19
C THR A 462 -18.75 -40.99 17.57
N GLY A 463 -19.06 -42.22 17.97
CA GLY A 463 -18.08 -43.30 18.05
C GLY A 463 -17.89 -43.99 16.69
N TYR A 464 -17.07 -45.03 16.68
CA TYR A 464 -16.86 -45.87 15.49
C TYR A 464 -18.04 -46.86 15.34
N THR A 465 -18.51 -47.05 14.11
CA THR A 465 -19.68 -47.88 13.77
C THR A 465 -19.30 -49.13 12.97
N ASP A 466 -20.28 -50.01 12.72
CA ASP A 466 -20.10 -51.16 11.83
C ASP A 466 -19.66 -50.74 10.42
N GLU A 467 -20.17 -49.60 9.90
CA GLU A 467 -19.74 -49.09 8.60
C GLU A 467 -18.26 -48.70 8.58
N ASP A 468 -17.73 -48.17 9.69
CA ASP A 468 -16.30 -47.86 9.79
C ASP A 468 -15.45 -49.15 9.76
N ILE A 469 -15.93 -50.25 10.37
CA ILE A 469 -15.27 -51.56 10.29
C ILE A 469 -15.25 -52.06 8.85
N GLU A 470 -16.30 -51.84 8.06
CA GLU A 470 -16.30 -52.21 6.64
C GLU A 470 -15.22 -51.44 5.84
N VAL A 471 -14.98 -50.17 6.18
CA VAL A 471 -13.97 -49.31 5.53
C VAL A 471 -12.54 -49.69 5.93
N PHE A 472 -12.29 -49.92 7.22
CA PHE A 472 -10.95 -50.19 7.76
C PHE A 472 -10.62 -51.70 7.89
N GLY A 473 -11.62 -52.56 7.68
CA GLY A 473 -11.62 -53.97 8.08
C GLY A 473 -11.70 -54.14 9.60
N ASP A 474 -11.50 -55.39 10.05
CA ASP A 474 -11.32 -55.76 11.46
C ASP A 474 -10.06 -55.16 12.12
N THR A 475 -9.37 -54.24 11.43
CA THR A 475 -8.23 -53.51 11.96
C THR A 475 -8.63 -52.61 13.12
N ILE A 476 -9.79 -51.97 13.06
CA ILE A 476 -10.24 -51.00 14.07
C ILE A 476 -11.17 -51.60 15.13
N GLN A 477 -11.24 -52.94 15.27
CA GLN A 477 -12.13 -53.61 16.21
C GLN A 477 -12.02 -53.06 17.65
N TYR A 478 -10.80 -52.70 18.07
CA TYR A 478 -10.57 -52.08 19.37
C TYR A 478 -11.41 -50.80 19.58
N LEU A 479 -11.52 -49.94 18.57
CA LEU A 479 -12.28 -48.69 18.66
C LEU A 479 -13.80 -48.93 18.70
N TYR A 480 -14.26 -50.00 18.06
CA TYR A 480 -15.67 -50.42 18.14
C TYR A 480 -16.01 -50.97 19.54
N ASP A 481 -15.09 -51.73 20.14
CA ASP A 481 -15.26 -52.29 21.49
C ASP A 481 -15.10 -51.22 22.60
N HIS A 482 -14.57 -50.04 22.27
CA HIS A 482 -14.37 -48.88 23.15
C HIS A 482 -15.16 -47.66 22.64
N PRO A 483 -16.51 -47.70 22.72
CA PRO A 483 -17.39 -46.67 22.15
C PRO A 483 -17.26 -45.29 22.82
N GLU A 484 -16.54 -45.20 23.94
CA GLU A 484 -16.16 -43.94 24.57
C GLU A 484 -15.09 -43.16 23.78
N ILE A 485 -14.29 -43.81 22.93
CA ILE A 485 -13.27 -43.16 22.12
C ILE A 485 -13.94 -42.48 20.92
N PRO A 486 -13.90 -41.14 20.84
CA PRO A 486 -14.64 -40.42 19.80
C PRO A 486 -13.94 -40.52 18.44
N LYS A 487 -14.75 -40.53 17.38
CA LYS A 487 -14.31 -40.49 15.99
C LYS A 487 -14.09 -39.04 15.56
N ILE A 488 -12.82 -38.63 15.48
CA ILE A 488 -12.38 -37.26 15.19
C ILE A 488 -11.46 -37.31 13.97
N LEU A 489 -11.66 -36.40 13.01
CA LEU A 489 -10.93 -36.37 11.72
C LEU A 489 -10.83 -37.75 11.02
N PRO A 490 -11.94 -38.50 10.82
CA PRO A 490 -11.89 -39.89 10.36
C PRO A 490 -11.23 -40.12 8.99
N LYS A 491 -11.16 -39.10 8.13
CA LYS A 491 -10.51 -39.16 6.81
C LYS A 491 -9.08 -38.62 6.80
N ALA A 492 -8.62 -38.01 7.90
CA ALA A 492 -7.34 -37.32 7.91
C ALA A 492 -6.18 -38.32 7.90
N ARG A 493 -5.40 -38.27 6.83
CA ARG A 493 -4.15 -39.03 6.67
C ARG A 493 -2.92 -38.20 6.99
N VAL A 494 -3.10 -36.89 7.18
CA VAL A 494 -2.08 -35.98 7.70
C VAL A 494 -2.73 -35.08 8.74
N LEU A 495 -2.21 -35.13 9.97
CA LEU A 495 -2.45 -34.14 11.00
C LEU A 495 -1.10 -33.62 11.47
N SER A 496 -0.95 -32.29 11.59
CA SER A 496 0.26 -31.71 12.16
C SER A 496 -0.05 -30.64 13.20
N LEU A 497 0.37 -30.89 14.44
CA LEU A 497 0.17 -30.04 15.62
C LEU A 497 1.52 -29.72 16.32
N ASN A 498 2.63 -30.27 15.82
CA ASN A 498 3.97 -30.07 16.35
C ASN A 498 4.44 -28.62 16.33
N LEU A 499 5.45 -28.34 17.15
CA LEU A 499 6.05 -27.02 17.29
C LEU A 499 5.02 -25.94 17.67
N ASN A 500 4.09 -26.29 18.54
CA ASN A 500 3.22 -25.36 19.26
C ASN A 500 3.60 -25.37 20.75
N PHE A 501 2.78 -24.72 21.57
CA PHE A 501 2.97 -24.58 23.01
C PHE A 501 1.97 -25.43 23.81
N PHE A 502 1.54 -26.56 23.26
CA PHE A 502 0.58 -27.44 23.93
C PHE A 502 1.17 -28.06 25.20
N THR A 503 0.32 -28.19 26.20
CA THR A 503 0.60 -28.83 27.49
C THR A 503 -0.50 -29.81 27.88
N GLY A 504 -0.34 -30.51 29.00
CA GLY A 504 -1.34 -31.44 29.52
C GLY A 504 -1.29 -32.81 28.85
N LYS A 505 -2.43 -33.51 28.81
CA LYS A 505 -2.52 -34.88 28.30
C LYS A 505 -2.93 -34.91 26.83
N LEU A 506 -2.35 -35.83 26.09
CA LEU A 506 -2.86 -36.31 24.80
C LEU A 506 -4.18 -37.07 25.03
N PRO A 507 -5.26 -36.74 24.30
CA PRO A 507 -6.54 -37.43 24.41
C PRO A 507 -6.53 -38.78 23.68
N ASP A 508 -7.41 -39.69 24.10
CA ASP A 508 -7.44 -41.07 23.59
C ASP A 508 -7.81 -41.13 22.10
N TRP A 509 -8.68 -40.22 21.61
CA TRP A 509 -9.04 -40.16 20.19
C TRP A 509 -7.82 -39.95 19.28
N LEU A 510 -6.82 -39.23 19.78
CA LEU A 510 -5.59 -38.95 19.06
C LEU A 510 -4.60 -40.11 19.22
N LEU A 511 -4.43 -40.64 20.44
CA LEU A 511 -3.54 -41.77 20.72
C LEU A 511 -3.98 -43.07 20.03
N TYR A 512 -5.27 -43.25 19.78
CA TYR A 512 -5.82 -44.43 19.13
C TYR A 512 -6.39 -44.14 17.74
N HIS A 513 -6.01 -43.03 17.10
CA HIS A 513 -6.51 -42.72 15.76
C HIS A 513 -6.08 -43.81 14.74
N PRO A 514 -6.98 -44.30 13.85
CA PRO A 514 -6.63 -45.32 12.85
C PRO A 514 -5.46 -44.96 11.92
N HIS A 515 -5.23 -43.66 11.70
CA HIS A 515 -4.13 -43.15 10.88
C HIS A 515 -2.95 -42.60 11.68
N LEU A 516 -2.87 -42.81 13.00
CA LEU A 516 -1.83 -42.21 13.84
C LEU A 516 -0.41 -42.46 13.31
N ILE A 517 -0.10 -43.68 12.85
CA ILE A 517 1.22 -44.01 12.30
C ILE A 517 1.51 -43.25 11.00
N GLU A 518 0.50 -43.04 10.16
CA GLU A 518 0.63 -42.27 8.91
C GLU A 518 0.91 -40.79 9.20
N TRP A 519 0.43 -40.28 10.34
CA TRP A 519 0.73 -38.93 10.80
C TRP A 519 2.16 -38.75 11.30
N ASN A 520 2.95 -39.82 11.47
CA ASN A 520 4.30 -39.73 12.03
C ASN A 520 4.30 -38.96 13.37
N PRO A 521 3.70 -39.53 14.43
CA PRO A 521 3.25 -38.78 15.59
C PRO A 521 4.42 -38.24 16.41
N GLU A 522 5.56 -38.93 16.43
CA GLU A 522 6.79 -38.45 17.08
C GLU A 522 7.25 -37.09 16.51
N VAL A 523 7.07 -36.86 15.20
CA VAL A 523 7.55 -35.65 14.52
C VAL A 523 6.45 -34.60 14.41
N LEU A 524 5.24 -35.00 14.01
CA LEU A 524 4.17 -34.07 13.64
C LEU A 524 3.14 -33.82 14.74
N ILE A 525 3.18 -34.55 15.85
CA ILE A 525 2.25 -34.37 16.97
C ILE A 525 2.97 -34.15 18.30
N PHE A 526 3.78 -35.10 18.75
CA PHE A 526 4.37 -35.12 20.09
C PHE A 526 5.45 -34.06 20.28
N ASN A 527 6.24 -33.80 19.23
CA ASN A 527 7.31 -32.80 19.25
C ASN A 527 6.76 -31.36 19.36
N GLN A 528 6.74 -30.79 20.56
CA GLN A 528 6.32 -29.41 20.81
C GLN A 528 7.52 -28.45 20.87
N GLU A 529 7.25 -27.14 20.92
CA GLU A 529 8.32 -26.13 21.07
C GLU A 529 9.15 -26.35 22.34
N THR A 530 10.43 -25.98 22.31
CA THR A 530 11.28 -26.09 23.51
C THR A 530 11.00 -25.01 24.57
N GLY A 531 10.05 -24.12 24.28
CA GLY A 531 9.73 -22.92 25.03
C GLY A 531 8.77 -23.13 26.21
N ILE A 532 8.27 -22.00 26.72
CA ILE A 532 7.24 -21.95 27.76
C ILE A 532 6.00 -21.17 27.31
N ASP A 533 4.84 -21.64 27.76
CA ASP A 533 3.54 -21.01 27.51
C ASP A 533 3.34 -19.73 28.36
N THR A 534 2.19 -19.08 28.24
CA THR A 534 1.88 -17.85 28.99
C THR A 534 1.79 -18.07 30.51
N GLU A 535 1.62 -19.31 30.97
CA GLU A 535 1.63 -19.69 32.39
C GLU A 535 3.03 -20.11 32.88
N GLY A 536 4.03 -20.14 32.00
CA GLY A 536 5.39 -20.56 32.30
C GLY A 536 5.61 -22.07 32.33
N LYS A 537 4.66 -22.88 31.84
CA LYS A 537 4.83 -24.33 31.69
C LYS A 537 5.61 -24.64 30.42
N LYS A 538 6.45 -25.68 30.48
CA LYS A 538 7.16 -26.17 29.30
C LYS A 538 6.18 -26.84 28.34
N ALA A 539 6.25 -26.49 27.06
CA ALA A 539 5.46 -27.11 26.02
C ALA A 539 5.88 -28.58 25.81
N ARG A 540 5.03 -29.50 26.26
CA ARG A 540 5.18 -30.96 26.18
C ARG A 540 3.92 -31.64 26.71
N PHE A 541 3.73 -32.91 26.38
CA PHE A 541 2.64 -33.70 26.92
C PHE A 541 3.05 -34.52 28.14
N ASP A 542 2.13 -34.67 29.09
CA ASP A 542 2.36 -35.38 30.35
C ASP A 542 2.35 -36.92 30.18
N ASN A 543 1.68 -37.40 29.13
CA ASN A 543 1.49 -38.82 28.81
C ASN A 543 2.04 -39.18 27.42
N GLU A 544 3.07 -38.48 26.95
CA GLU A 544 3.75 -38.84 25.71
C GLU A 544 4.24 -40.31 25.77
N PRO A 545 3.80 -41.18 24.83
CA PRO A 545 4.20 -42.58 24.87
C PRO A 545 5.69 -42.77 24.57
N ALA A 546 6.39 -43.57 25.39
CA ALA A 546 7.79 -43.91 25.14
C ALA A 546 7.99 -44.83 23.92
N THR A 547 6.98 -45.65 23.62
CA THR A 547 6.91 -46.50 22.42
C THR A 547 5.46 -46.56 21.93
N LEU A 548 5.28 -47.01 20.69
CA LEU A 548 3.96 -47.24 20.10
C LEU A 548 3.42 -48.67 20.38
N ASP A 549 3.95 -49.37 21.39
CA ASP A 549 3.48 -50.73 21.70
C ASP A 549 2.01 -50.76 22.12
N TYR A 550 1.55 -49.78 22.91
CA TYR A 550 0.14 -49.64 23.29
C TYR A 550 -0.78 -49.58 22.05
N TYR A 551 -0.34 -48.84 21.02
CA TYR A 551 -1.06 -48.68 19.77
C TYR A 551 -1.12 -49.99 19.01
N TYR A 552 -0.01 -50.74 18.95
CA TYR A 552 0.02 -52.04 18.30
C TYR A 552 -0.72 -53.15 19.06
N ASP A 553 -0.91 -53.00 20.36
CA ASP A 553 -1.74 -53.91 21.14
C ASP A 553 -3.23 -53.63 20.88
N ALA A 554 -3.62 -52.37 20.69
CA ALA A 554 -4.95 -51.98 20.21
C ALA A 554 -5.19 -52.33 18.72
N PHE A 555 -4.16 -52.19 17.87
CA PHE A 555 -4.21 -52.45 16.43
C PHE A 555 -3.18 -53.51 15.98
N PRO A 556 -3.33 -54.81 16.36
CA PRO A 556 -2.31 -55.84 16.10
C PRO A 556 -1.96 -56.05 14.62
N LYS A 557 -2.91 -55.74 13.71
CA LYS A 557 -2.68 -55.83 12.27
C LYS A 557 -1.71 -54.76 11.75
N PHE A 558 -1.73 -53.57 12.35
CA PHE A 558 -0.80 -52.50 11.99
C PHE A 558 0.63 -52.79 12.43
N ARG A 559 0.82 -53.59 13.49
CA ARG A 559 2.15 -54.07 13.89
C ARG A 559 2.84 -54.78 12.72
N LYS A 560 2.13 -55.68 12.03
CA LYS A 560 2.67 -56.41 10.87
C LYS A 560 2.96 -55.51 9.66
N LYS A 561 2.19 -54.42 9.50
CA LYS A 561 2.29 -53.49 8.36
C LYS A 561 3.45 -52.50 8.53
N TYR A 562 3.60 -51.93 9.73
CA TYR A 562 4.49 -50.81 9.97
C TYR A 562 5.75 -51.17 10.78
N GLN A 563 5.68 -52.21 11.62
CA GLN A 563 6.86 -52.73 12.30
C GLN A 563 7.57 -53.70 11.35
N THR A 564 8.49 -53.20 10.51
CA THR A 564 9.40 -54.06 9.75
C THR A 564 10.12 -54.99 10.72
N LYS A 565 10.05 -56.30 10.48
CA LYS A 565 10.90 -57.29 11.17
C LYS A 565 12.35 -56.88 10.94
N LYS A 566 13.00 -56.34 11.96
CA LYS A 566 14.46 -56.15 11.97
C LYS A 566 15.17 -57.49 11.81
#